data_AF-A0A953WP01-F1
#
_entry.id   AF-A0A953WP01-F1
#
_cell.length_a   1.000
_cell.length_b   1.000
_cell.length_c   1.000
_cell.angle_alpha   90.00
_cell.angle_beta   90.00
_cell.angle_gamma   90.00
#
_symmetry.space_group_name_H-M   'P 1'
#
loop_
_entity.id
_entity.type
_entity.pdbx_description
1 polymer ?
#
loop_
_entity_poly.entity_id
_entity_poly.type
_entity_poly.pdbx_seq_one_letter_code
_entity_poly.pdbx_strand_id
1 'polypeptide(L)'
;AAIDCGVPLFDMKRYTKLGAGASWVGEYGDPDIPEEWAYISKYSPYQNLKAGQPYPKILLYTSTQDDRVHPGHARKAGAMLKSLGYDYFYYENMEGGHGGTANQDQLAFRTAIEYVYFAKMLMPLSD
;
A
#
# COMPACT_ATOMS: atom_id res chain seq x y z
N ALA A 1 5.59 -0.85 17.20
CA ALA A 1 4.53 -0.29 16.34
C ALA A 1 4.54 -1.05 15.01
N ALA A 2 3.38 -1.14 14.36
CA ALA A 2 3.20 -1.94 13.14
C ALA A 2 2.25 -1.20 12.17
N ILE A 3 2.43 -1.42 10.87
CA ILE A 3 1.57 -0.94 9.78
C ILE A 3 1.40 -2.10 8.80
N ASP A 4 0.17 -2.55 8.62
CA ASP A 4 -0.23 -3.48 7.57
C ASP A 4 -1.07 -2.71 6.53
N CYS A 5 -0.65 -2.75 5.28
CA CYS A 5 -1.18 -1.92 4.21
C CYS A 5 -1.47 -2.76 2.96
N GLY A 6 -2.74 -3.15 2.84
CA GLY A 6 -3.25 -3.99 1.77
C GLY A 6 -3.90 -3.23 0.62
N VAL A 7 -3.68 -3.72 -0.62
CA VAL A 7 -4.28 -3.22 -1.87
C VAL A 7 -4.42 -1.67 -1.93
N PRO A 8 -3.32 -0.91 -1.67
CA PRO A 8 -3.45 0.48 -1.25
C PRO A 8 -3.55 1.47 -2.41
N LEU A 9 -4.26 2.58 -2.19
CA LEU A 9 -4.05 3.82 -2.93
C LEU A 9 -2.91 4.63 -2.28
N PHE A 10 -1.70 4.48 -2.82
CA PHE A 10 -0.49 5.08 -2.23
C PHE A 10 0.03 6.36 -2.94
N ASP A 11 0.08 6.38 -4.28
CA ASP A 11 0.40 7.57 -5.07
C ASP A 11 -0.87 8.34 -5.49
N MET A 12 -1.27 9.33 -4.68
CA MET A 12 -2.44 10.16 -5.00
C MET A 12 -2.18 11.18 -6.10
N LYS A 13 -0.94 11.40 -6.57
CA LYS A 13 -0.72 12.27 -7.73
C LYS A 13 -1.15 11.60 -9.04
N ARG A 14 -1.13 10.26 -9.08
CA ARG A 14 -1.40 9.49 -10.30
C ARG A 14 -2.53 8.48 -10.17
N TYR A 15 -3.27 8.47 -9.06
CA TYR A 15 -4.31 7.47 -8.83
C TYR A 15 -5.35 7.47 -9.95
N THR A 16 -5.71 8.64 -10.51
CA THR A 16 -6.67 8.78 -11.62
C THR A 16 -6.20 8.15 -12.94
N LYS A 17 -4.92 7.80 -13.07
CA LYS A 17 -4.32 7.23 -14.29
C LYS A 17 -4.17 5.71 -14.24
N LEU A 18 -4.60 5.08 -13.15
CA LEU A 18 -4.36 3.66 -12.88
C LEU A 18 -5.66 2.95 -12.51
N GLY A 19 -5.93 1.81 -13.16
CA GLY A 19 -7.11 0.97 -12.85
C GLY A 19 -8.42 1.75 -12.89
N ALA A 20 -9.27 1.55 -11.89
CA ALA A 20 -10.54 2.25 -11.74
C ALA A 20 -10.41 3.69 -11.20
N GLY A 21 -9.19 4.23 -11.06
CA GLY A 21 -8.95 5.43 -10.27
C GLY A 21 -9.66 6.70 -10.72
N ALA A 22 -9.91 6.88 -12.02
CA ALA A 22 -10.69 8.02 -12.50
C ALA A 22 -12.11 8.08 -11.92
N SER A 23 -12.68 6.95 -11.52
CA SER A 23 -14.03 6.88 -10.91
C SER A 23 -14.11 7.45 -9.49
N TRP A 24 -12.97 7.66 -8.81
CA TRP A 24 -12.94 8.18 -7.44
C TRP A 24 -12.66 9.68 -7.34
N VAL A 25 -12.62 10.39 -8.47
CA VAL A 25 -12.44 11.85 -8.52
C VAL A 25 -13.53 12.58 -7.73
N GLY A 26 -14.77 12.09 -7.76
CA GLY A 26 -15.86 12.69 -6.98
C GLY A 26 -15.65 12.65 -5.45
N GLU A 27 -14.79 11.75 -4.96
CA GLU A 27 -14.47 11.60 -3.54
C GLU A 27 -13.14 12.28 -3.17
N TYR A 28 -12.07 12.02 -3.93
CA TYR A 28 -10.72 12.48 -3.61
C TYR A 28 -10.30 13.78 -4.30
N GLY A 29 -11.00 14.17 -5.37
CA GLY A 29 -10.58 15.24 -6.29
C GLY A 29 -9.64 14.77 -7.39
N ASP A 30 -9.52 15.58 -8.44
CA ASP A 30 -8.61 15.38 -9.57
C ASP A 30 -7.24 15.99 -9.27
N PRO A 31 -6.18 15.18 -9.11
CA PRO A 31 -4.84 15.67 -8.83
C PRO A 31 -4.22 16.43 -10.01
N ASP A 32 -4.83 16.46 -11.20
CA ASP A 32 -4.40 17.31 -12.31
C ASP A 32 -4.93 18.76 -12.19
N ILE A 33 -5.94 19.00 -11.34
CA ILE A 33 -6.42 20.36 -11.00
C ILE A 33 -5.51 20.94 -9.91
N PRO A 34 -4.81 22.08 -10.13
CA PRO A 34 -3.84 22.62 -9.17
C PRO A 34 -4.42 22.90 -7.78
N GLU A 35 -5.63 23.44 -7.72
CA GLU A 35 -6.33 23.77 -6.48
C GLU A 35 -6.64 22.51 -5.67
N GLU A 36 -6.99 21.42 -6.35
CA GLU A 36 -7.30 20.15 -5.71
C GLU A 36 -6.02 19.42 -5.29
N TRP A 37 -5.00 19.44 -6.16
CA TRP A 37 -3.67 18.94 -5.83
C TRP A 37 -3.08 19.61 -4.58
N ALA A 38 -3.38 20.89 -4.35
CA ALA A 38 -2.89 21.60 -3.17
C ALA A 38 -3.34 20.96 -1.84
N TYR A 39 -4.51 20.32 -1.78
CA TYR A 39 -4.92 19.54 -0.60
C TYR A 39 -4.55 18.05 -0.71
N ILE A 40 -4.64 17.44 -1.89
CA ILE A 40 -4.29 16.02 -2.10
C ILE A 40 -2.82 15.76 -1.74
N SER A 41 -1.93 16.66 -2.16
CA SER A 41 -0.49 16.57 -1.89
C SER A 41 -0.13 16.54 -0.41
N LYS A 42 -0.97 17.13 0.47
CA LYS A 42 -0.71 17.18 1.90
C LYS A 42 -0.83 15.82 2.57
N TYR A 43 -1.65 14.92 2.03
CA TYR A 43 -1.87 13.59 2.60
C TYR A 43 -1.37 12.46 1.71
N SER A 44 -0.99 12.72 0.46
CA SER A 44 -0.54 11.67 -0.45
C SER A 44 0.67 10.90 0.11
N PRO A 45 0.54 9.59 0.43
CA PRO A 45 1.61 8.84 1.08
C PRO A 45 2.92 8.82 0.27
N TYR A 46 2.83 8.62 -1.05
CA TYR A 46 4.00 8.54 -1.91
C TYR A 46 4.82 9.84 -1.93
N GLN A 47 4.16 11.00 -1.95
CA GLN A 47 4.84 12.30 -2.00
C GLN A 47 5.34 12.75 -0.61
N ASN A 48 4.80 12.20 0.48
CA ASN A 48 5.15 12.59 1.84
C ASN A 48 6.14 11.65 2.55
N LEU A 49 6.52 10.54 1.92
CA LEU A 49 7.55 9.65 2.44
C LEU A 49 8.91 10.36 2.46
N LYS A 50 9.59 10.37 3.62
CA LYS A 50 10.88 11.07 3.82
C LYS A 50 11.89 10.17 4.52
N ALA A 51 13.18 10.31 4.21
CA ALA A 51 14.25 9.62 4.93
C ALA A 51 14.39 10.14 6.38
N GLY A 52 14.95 9.31 7.25
CA GLY A 52 15.25 9.67 8.65
C GLY A 52 14.02 9.85 9.57
N GLN A 53 12.82 9.51 9.10
CA GLN A 53 11.61 9.51 9.90
C GLN A 53 11.47 8.16 10.64
N PRO A 54 10.89 8.14 11.85
CA PRO A 54 10.76 6.92 12.65
C PRO A 54 9.57 6.05 12.19
N TYR A 55 9.51 5.73 10.89
CA TYR A 55 8.45 4.88 10.36
C TYR A 55 8.60 3.44 10.87
N PRO A 56 7.50 2.80 11.31
CA PRO A 56 7.49 1.36 11.58
C PRO A 56 7.83 0.57 10.30
N LYS A 57 8.47 -0.59 10.46
CA LYS A 57 8.66 -1.55 9.36
C LYS A 57 7.29 -2.05 8.87
N ILE A 58 6.86 -1.58 7.71
CA ILE A 58 5.54 -1.81 7.11
C ILE A 58 5.46 -3.19 6.43
N LEU A 59 4.29 -3.83 6.48
CA LEU A 59 3.87 -4.88 5.56
C LEU A 59 3.03 -4.25 4.45
N LEU A 60 3.48 -4.38 3.21
CA LEU A 60 2.70 -4.06 2.02
C LEU A 60 2.21 -5.35 1.38
N TYR A 61 0.92 -5.40 1.03
CA TYR A 61 0.44 -6.48 0.16
C TYR A 61 -0.50 -6.01 -0.94
N THR A 62 -0.54 -6.76 -2.04
CA THR A 62 -1.40 -6.49 -3.20
C THR A 62 -1.68 -7.76 -4.01
N SER A 63 -2.45 -7.66 -5.09
CA SER A 63 -2.64 -8.71 -6.10
C SER A 63 -2.27 -8.19 -7.48
N THR A 64 -1.53 -8.98 -8.26
CA THR A 64 -1.12 -8.62 -9.63
C THR A 64 -2.33 -8.39 -10.54
N GLN A 65 -3.43 -9.10 -10.31
CA GLN A 65 -4.64 -9.06 -11.12
C GLN A 65 -5.72 -8.14 -10.53
N ASP A 66 -5.39 -7.30 -9.55
CA ASP A 66 -6.30 -6.26 -9.06
C ASP A 66 -6.56 -5.22 -10.17
N ASP A 67 -7.74 -5.33 -10.77
CA ASP A 67 -8.25 -4.45 -11.82
C ASP A 67 -8.92 -3.18 -11.27
N ARG A 68 -9.13 -3.11 -9.94
CA ARG A 68 -9.70 -1.97 -9.25
C ARG A 68 -8.61 -1.01 -8.80
N VAL A 69 -7.81 -1.42 -7.80
CA VAL A 69 -6.68 -0.64 -7.30
C VAL A 69 -5.39 -1.23 -7.86
N HIS A 70 -4.82 -0.56 -8.86
CA HIS A 70 -3.66 -1.08 -9.58
C HIS A 70 -2.48 -1.40 -8.64
N PRO A 71 -1.85 -2.59 -8.73
CA PRO A 71 -0.76 -3.02 -7.82
C PRO A 71 0.49 -2.12 -7.88
N GLY A 72 0.58 -1.29 -8.94
CA GLY A 72 1.58 -0.24 -9.08
C GLY A 72 1.68 0.71 -7.88
N HIS A 73 0.61 0.94 -7.12
CA HIS A 73 0.67 1.73 -5.88
C HIS A 73 1.59 1.07 -4.83
N ALA A 74 1.37 -0.21 -4.52
CA ALA A 74 2.18 -0.96 -3.56
C ALA A 74 3.62 -1.15 -4.07
N ARG A 75 3.81 -1.48 -5.35
CA ARG A 75 5.14 -1.64 -5.95
C ARG A 75 5.97 -0.37 -5.86
N LYS A 76 5.36 0.79 -6.17
CA LYS A 76 6.02 2.10 -6.04
C LYS A 76 6.31 2.46 -4.59
N ALA A 77 5.42 2.13 -3.65
CA ALA A 77 5.66 2.33 -2.22
C ALA A 77 6.90 1.57 -1.75
N GLY A 78 6.99 0.27 -2.08
CA GLY A 78 8.17 -0.56 -1.75
C GLY A 78 9.46 -0.01 -2.37
N ALA A 79 9.43 0.37 -3.65
CA ALA A 79 10.59 0.97 -4.31
C ALA A 79 11.03 2.29 -3.64
N MET A 80 10.08 3.16 -3.27
CA MET A 80 10.38 4.41 -2.57
C MET A 80 10.95 4.16 -1.17
N LEU A 81 10.36 3.26 -0.38
CA LEU A 81 10.87 2.86 0.94
C LEU A 81 12.32 2.38 0.84
N LYS A 82 12.60 1.49 -0.11
CA LYS A 82 13.97 1.01 -0.39
C LYS A 82 14.91 2.16 -0.70
N SER A 83 14.49 3.09 -1.55
CA SER A 83 15.32 4.22 -1.98
C SER A 83 15.66 5.19 -0.83
N LEU A 84 14.80 5.27 0.19
CA LEU A 84 15.00 6.08 1.39
C LEU A 84 15.71 5.32 2.52
N GLY A 85 16.13 4.08 2.29
CA GLY A 85 16.87 3.27 3.27
C GLY A 85 15.98 2.54 4.29
N TYR A 86 14.68 2.40 4.05
CA TYR A 86 13.79 1.65 4.92
C TYR A 86 13.68 0.18 4.51
N ASP A 87 13.70 -0.70 5.51
CA ASP A 87 13.24 -2.07 5.39
C ASP A 87 11.71 -2.13 5.35
N TYR A 88 11.18 -3.11 4.62
CA TYR A 88 9.74 -3.39 4.53
C TYR A 88 9.49 -4.87 4.22
N PHE A 89 8.30 -5.35 4.53
CA PHE A 89 7.79 -6.62 4.02
C PHE A 89 6.88 -6.36 2.82
N TYR A 90 6.93 -7.26 1.84
CA TYR A 90 6.14 -7.15 0.62
C TYR A 90 5.60 -8.52 0.22
N TYR A 91 4.29 -8.62 0.03
CA TYR A 91 3.64 -9.82 -0.50
C TYR A 91 2.72 -9.45 -1.66
N GLU A 92 2.97 -10.02 -2.84
CA GLU A 92 2.11 -9.83 -3.99
C GLU A 92 1.58 -11.18 -4.44
N ASN A 93 0.26 -11.34 -4.37
CA ASN A 93 -0.39 -12.53 -4.89
C ASN A 93 -0.55 -12.40 -6.41
N MET A 94 -0.11 -13.40 -7.17
CA MET A 94 -0.14 -13.34 -8.64
C MET A 94 -1.55 -13.52 -9.21
N GLU A 95 -2.47 -14.06 -8.42
CA GLU A 95 -3.86 -14.33 -8.78
C GLU A 95 -4.83 -13.52 -7.91
N GLY A 96 -6.13 -13.62 -8.23
CA GLY A 96 -7.21 -12.97 -7.51
C GLY A 96 -7.61 -11.64 -8.12
N GLY A 97 -8.01 -10.71 -7.27
CA GLY A 97 -8.38 -9.35 -7.64
C GLY A 97 -8.30 -8.46 -6.41
N HIS A 98 -9.20 -7.49 -6.29
CA HIS A 98 -9.12 -6.52 -5.18
C HIS A 98 -9.23 -7.11 -3.76
N GLY A 99 -9.82 -8.29 -3.60
CA GLY A 99 -9.80 -9.02 -2.31
C GLY A 99 -8.40 -9.54 -1.92
N GLY A 100 -7.37 -9.31 -2.73
CA GLY A 100 -5.99 -9.77 -2.53
C GLY A 100 -5.79 -11.27 -2.73
N THR A 101 -6.86 -12.05 -2.94
CA THR A 101 -6.86 -13.51 -2.97
C THR A 101 -7.92 -14.04 -3.93
N ALA A 102 -7.72 -15.26 -4.46
CA ALA A 102 -8.63 -15.92 -5.40
C ALA A 102 -9.47 -17.04 -4.76
N ASN A 103 -9.01 -17.61 -3.64
CA ASN A 103 -9.64 -18.74 -2.96
C ASN A 103 -9.32 -18.75 -1.45
N GLN A 104 -9.91 -19.71 -0.73
CA GLN A 104 -9.78 -19.81 0.74
C GLN A 104 -8.37 -20.15 1.20
N ASP A 105 -7.60 -20.92 0.43
CA ASP A 105 -6.22 -21.27 0.79
C ASP A 105 -5.32 -20.03 0.71
N GLN A 106 -5.48 -19.21 -0.34
CA GLN A 106 -4.77 -17.94 -0.48
C GLN A 106 -5.20 -16.94 0.60
N LEU A 107 -6.49 -16.91 0.98
CA LEU A 107 -6.98 -16.12 2.10
C LEU A 107 -6.33 -16.53 3.42
N ALA A 108 -6.34 -17.83 3.73
CA ALA A 108 -5.71 -18.36 4.93
C ALA A 108 -4.21 -18.04 4.97
N PHE A 109 -3.51 -18.16 3.84
CA PHE A 109 -2.09 -17.82 3.73
C PHE A 109 -1.81 -16.33 3.96
N ARG A 110 -2.55 -15.44 3.28
CA ARG A 110 -2.43 -13.98 3.48
C ARG A 110 -2.67 -13.63 4.96
N THR A 111 -3.73 -14.16 5.54
CA THR A 111 -4.07 -13.93 6.95
C THR A 111 -2.96 -14.44 7.88
N ALA A 112 -2.37 -15.62 7.61
CA ALA A 112 -1.24 -16.10 8.38
C ALA A 112 -0.03 -15.15 8.31
N ILE A 113 0.28 -14.59 7.13
CA ILE A 113 1.32 -13.56 6.98
C ILE A 113 1.03 -12.34 7.87
N GLU A 114 -0.21 -11.82 7.84
CA GLU A 114 -0.63 -10.65 8.62
C GLU A 114 -0.45 -10.91 10.14
N TYR A 115 -0.94 -12.06 10.64
CA TYR A 115 -0.79 -12.42 12.05
C TYR A 115 0.67 -12.61 12.48
N VAL A 116 1.49 -13.28 11.67
CA VAL A 116 2.92 -13.45 11.95
C VAL A 116 3.64 -12.11 11.93
N TYR A 117 3.29 -11.22 11.00
CA TYR A 117 3.80 -9.85 10.96
C TYR A 117 3.49 -9.10 12.26
N PHE A 118 2.22 -9.09 12.69
CA PHE A 118 1.84 -8.41 13.94
C PHE A 118 2.52 -9.01 15.16
N ALA A 119 2.59 -10.34 15.26
CA ALA A 119 3.32 -11.01 16.34
C ALA A 119 4.79 -10.55 16.38
N LYS A 120 5.47 -10.57 15.23
CA LYS A 120 6.88 -10.16 15.10
C LYS A 120 7.11 -8.67 15.43
N MET A 121 6.15 -7.80 15.14
CA MET A 121 6.31 -6.35 15.29
C MET A 121 5.82 -5.79 16.63
N LEU A 122 4.91 -6.49 17.31
CA LEU A 122 4.21 -5.99 18.49
C LEU A 122 4.43 -6.84 19.74
N MET A 123 4.74 -8.13 19.62
CA MET A 123 4.99 -8.95 20.78
C MET A 123 6.44 -8.78 21.26
N PRO A 124 6.67 -8.68 22.56
CA PRO A 124 8.02 -8.76 23.10
C PRO A 124 8.60 -10.13 22.73
N LEU A 125 9.84 -10.15 22.25
CA LEU A 125 10.60 -11.40 22.17
C LEU A 125 10.68 -11.93 23.61
N SER A 126 10.19 -13.14 23.83
CA SER A 126 10.50 -13.86 25.07
C SER A 126 12.00 -14.16 25.01
N ASP A 127 12.73 -13.75 26.04
CA ASP A 127 14.10 -14.22 26.28
C ASP A 127 14.13 -15.75 26.43
#